data_AF-C6KDV7-F1
#
_entry.id   AF-C6KDV7-F1
#
_cell.length_a   1.000
_cell.length_b   1.000
_cell.length_c   1.000
_cell.angle_alpha   90.00
_cell.angle_beta   90.00
_cell.angle_gamma   90.00
#
_symmetry.space_group_name_H-M   'P 1'
#
loop_
_entity.id
_entity.type
_entity.pdbx_description
1 polymer ?
#
loop_
_entity_poly.entity_id
_entity_poly.type
_entity_poly.pdbx_seq_one_letter_code
_entity_poly.pdbx_strand_id
1 'polypeptide(L)'
;LFLHHNRFLCNCDAVWFVWWVNHTEVTIPYLATDVTCMGPGAHRGQSVVSLDLYTCELDLTNFILFSLSISAVLSLMMITTANHLYFWDVWYSYHFCKAKIKGYRR
;
A
#
# COMPACT_ATOMS: atom_id res chain seq x y z
N LEU A 1 3.44 2.35 35.30
CA LEU A 1 2.45 3.04 34.43
C LEU A 1 1.11 2.36 34.63
N PHE A 2 0.00 3.08 34.86
CA PHE A 2 -1.33 2.46 35.05
C PHE A 2 -2.24 2.83 33.88
N LEU A 3 -2.70 1.83 33.13
CA LEU A 3 -3.52 2.00 31.93
C LEU A 3 -4.87 1.28 32.01
N HIS A 4 -5.18 0.62 33.13
CA HIS A 4 -6.43 -0.10 33.33
C HIS A 4 -7.66 0.83 33.28
N HIS A 5 -8.82 0.27 32.93
CA HIS A 5 -10.11 0.99 32.92
C HIS A 5 -10.20 2.18 31.94
N ASN A 6 -9.31 2.24 30.95
CA ASN A 6 -9.40 3.21 29.85
C ASN A 6 -10.25 2.69 28.69
N ARG A 7 -10.84 3.63 27.93
CA ARG A 7 -11.67 3.33 26.77
C ARG A 7 -10.83 3.26 25.49
N PHE A 8 -10.07 2.19 25.33
CA PHE A 8 -9.24 2.01 24.13
C PHE A 8 -10.08 1.69 22.91
N LEU A 9 -9.79 2.39 21.81
CA LEU A 9 -10.29 2.08 20.48
C LEU A 9 -9.24 1.26 19.76
N CYS A 10 -9.60 0.03 19.43
CA CYS A 10 -8.70 -0.95 18.84
C CYS A 10 -8.91 -1.02 17.33
N ASN A 11 -8.50 0.07 16.67
CA ASN A 11 -8.54 0.25 15.22
C ASN A 11 -7.09 0.27 14.65
N CYS A 12 -6.96 0.50 13.35
CA CYS A 12 -5.64 0.59 12.70
C CYS A 12 -4.79 1.79 13.18
N ASP A 13 -5.39 2.81 13.80
CA ASP A 13 -4.62 3.91 14.40
C ASP A 13 -3.92 3.48 15.70
N ALA A 14 -4.39 2.40 16.33
CA ALA A 14 -3.82 1.86 17.56
C ALA A 14 -2.67 0.86 17.31
N VAL A 15 -2.29 0.60 16.06
CA VAL A 15 -1.21 -0.36 15.70
C VAL A 15 0.09 -0.02 16.43
N TRP A 16 0.49 1.25 16.45
CA TRP A 16 1.72 1.67 17.13
C TRP A 16 1.66 1.39 18.64
N PHE A 17 0.49 1.56 19.25
CA PHE A 17 0.30 1.39 20.68
C PHE A 17 0.35 -0.09 21.05
N VAL A 18 -0.33 -0.94 20.29
CA VAL A 18 -0.26 -2.41 20.45
C VAL A 18 1.18 -2.90 20.26
N TRP A 19 1.87 -2.41 19.23
CA TRP A 19 3.28 -2.74 18.98
C TRP A 19 4.18 -2.32 20.15
N TRP A 20 4.00 -1.10 20.66
CA TRP A 20 4.75 -0.58 21.80
C TRP A 20 4.50 -1.38 23.07
N VAL A 21 3.24 -1.70 23.37
CA VAL A 21 2.86 -2.53 24.53
C VAL A 21 3.52 -3.91 24.45
N ASN A 22 3.66 -4.48 23.25
CA ASN A 22 4.27 -5.80 23.05
C ASN A 22 5.80 -5.79 23.21
N HIS A 23 6.47 -4.66 22.95
CA HIS A 23 7.94 -4.55 22.96
C HIS A 23 8.51 -3.76 24.14
N THR A 24 7.67 -3.17 24.99
CA THR A 24 8.12 -2.37 26.12
C THR A 24 8.54 -3.24 27.30
N GLU A 25 9.63 -2.85 27.97
CA GLU A 25 10.06 -3.45 29.24
C GLU A 25 9.36 -2.82 30.46
N VAL A 26 8.50 -1.81 30.25
CA VAL A 26 7.78 -1.14 31.33
C VAL A 26 6.70 -2.05 31.89
N THR A 27 6.74 -2.31 33.20
CA THR A 27 5.70 -3.08 33.88
C THR A 27 4.36 -2.32 33.88
N ILE A 28 3.39 -2.85 33.14
CA ILE A 28 2.00 -2.39 33.15
C ILE A 28 1.18 -3.44 33.91
N PRO A 29 0.71 -3.13 35.14
CA PRO A 29 -0.09 -4.06 35.91
C PRO A 29 -1.45 -4.27 35.24
N TYR A 30 -1.96 -5.51 35.29
CA TYR A 30 -3.25 -5.92 34.72
C TYR A 30 -3.38 -5.76 33.20
N LEU A 31 -2.26 -5.78 32.47
CA LEU A 31 -2.23 -5.57 31.02
C LEU A 31 -3.08 -6.59 30.23
N ALA A 32 -3.09 -7.86 30.64
CA ALA A 32 -3.86 -8.90 29.98
C ALA A 32 -5.35 -8.94 30.42
N THR A 33 -5.70 -8.34 31.56
CA THR A 33 -7.02 -8.52 32.20
C THR A 33 -7.88 -7.24 32.18
N ASP A 34 -7.32 -6.08 32.54
CA ASP A 34 -8.09 -4.83 32.72
C ASP A 34 -7.77 -3.75 31.67
N VAL A 35 -6.90 -4.07 30.69
CA VAL A 35 -6.61 -3.23 29.53
C VAL A 35 -7.31 -3.83 28.32
N THR A 36 -8.60 -3.50 28.18
CA THR A 36 -9.49 -4.05 27.16
C THR A 36 -9.96 -2.98 26.16
N CYS A 37 -10.29 -3.44 24.96
CA CYS A 37 -10.81 -2.64 23.88
C CYS A 37 -12.31 -2.35 24.09
N MET A 38 -12.73 -1.09 23.97
CA MET A 38 -14.16 -0.72 23.97
C MET A 38 -14.83 -0.99 22.62
N GLY A 39 -14.05 -1.14 21.55
CA GLY A 39 -14.51 -1.42 20.20
C GLY A 39 -13.38 -1.23 19.18
N PRO A 40 -13.67 -1.27 17.87
CA PRO A 40 -15.00 -1.43 17.26
C PRO A 40 -15.46 -2.90 17.13
N GLY A 41 -16.78 -3.12 17.17
CA GLY A 41 -17.41 -4.39 16.79
C GLY A 41 -16.86 -5.62 17.50
N ALA A 42 -16.25 -6.53 16.72
CA ALA A 42 -15.70 -7.81 17.17
C ALA A 42 -14.54 -7.69 18.16
N HIS A 43 -13.86 -6.53 18.21
CA HIS A 43 -12.77 -6.29 19.15
C HIS A 43 -13.23 -5.85 20.53
N ARG A 44 -14.53 -5.55 20.72
CA ARG A 44 -15.05 -5.11 22.02
C ARG A 44 -14.86 -6.18 23.09
N GLY A 45 -14.23 -5.81 24.20
CA GLY A 45 -13.95 -6.69 25.33
C GLY A 45 -12.69 -7.55 25.19
N GLN A 46 -12.01 -7.52 24.04
CA GLN A 46 -10.73 -8.19 23.87
C GLN A 46 -9.60 -7.42 24.55
N SER A 47 -8.56 -8.12 25.02
CA SER A 47 -7.36 -7.48 25.53
C SER A 47 -6.59 -6.83 24.38
N VAL A 48 -6.02 -5.65 24.64
CA VAL A 48 -5.18 -4.92 23.67
C VAL A 48 -3.96 -5.74 23.24
N VAL A 49 -3.46 -6.64 24.09
CA VAL A 49 -2.29 -7.50 23.79
C VAL A 49 -2.65 -8.69 22.90
N SER A 50 -3.90 -9.15 22.96
CA SER A 50 -4.38 -10.28 22.13
C SER A 50 -4.81 -9.88 20.72
N LEU A 51 -4.65 -8.60 20.37
CA LEU A 51 -5.12 -8.08 19.10
C LEU A 51 -4.10 -8.34 17.99
N ASP A 52 -4.49 -9.14 17.00
CA ASP A 52 -3.72 -9.33 15.78
C ASP A 52 -4.15 -8.30 14.73
N LEU A 53 -3.35 -7.23 14.58
CA LEU A 53 -3.60 -6.13 13.65
C LEU A 53 -2.92 -6.32 12.29
N TYR A 54 -2.55 -7.55 11.91
CA TYR A 54 -1.94 -7.85 10.61
C TYR A 54 -2.76 -7.31 9.42
N THR A 55 -4.09 -7.22 9.58
CA THR A 55 -5.01 -6.69 8.58
C THR A 55 -4.75 -5.23 8.24
N CYS A 56 -4.16 -4.44 9.14
CA CYS A 56 -3.80 -3.05 8.90
C CYS A 56 -2.48 -2.92 8.11
N GLU A 57 -1.55 -3.87 8.21
CA GLU A 57 -0.34 -3.89 7.38
C GLU A 57 -0.63 -4.27 5.92
N LEU A 58 -1.69 -5.06 5.72
CA LEU A 58 -2.21 -5.37 4.38
C LEU A 58 -2.63 -4.11 3.61
N ASP A 59 -2.99 -3.00 4.27
CA ASP A 59 -3.39 -1.78 3.57
C ASP A 59 -2.24 -1.16 2.75
N LEU A 60 -1.01 -1.14 3.29
CA LEU A 60 0.13 -0.55 2.58
C LEU A 60 0.56 -1.42 1.39
N THR A 61 0.63 -2.73 1.60
CA THR A 61 1.00 -3.68 0.52
C THR A 61 -0.06 -3.69 -0.58
N ASN A 62 -1.34 -3.70 -0.22
CA ASN A 62 -2.44 -3.61 -1.16
C ASN A 62 -2.41 -2.28 -1.94
N PHE A 63 -2.14 -1.16 -1.28
CA PHE A 63 -2.00 0.14 -1.94
C PHE A 63 -0.88 0.15 -2.99
N ILE A 64 0.29 -0.40 -2.64
CA ILE A 64 1.43 -0.50 -3.57
C ILE A 64 1.08 -1.39 -4.77
N LEU A 65 0.51 -2.57 -4.52
CA LEU A 65 0.10 -3.50 -5.58
C LEU A 65 -0.97 -2.89 -6.50
N PHE A 66 -1.93 -2.19 -5.93
CA PHE A 66 -2.97 -1.48 -6.68
C PHE A 66 -2.36 -0.38 -7.57
N SER A 67 -1.48 0.45 -7.02
CA SER A 67 -0.78 1.49 -7.77
C SER A 67 0.06 0.93 -8.91
N LEU A 68 0.81 -0.14 -8.67
CA LEU A 68 1.60 -0.82 -9.69
C LEU A 68 0.72 -1.41 -10.79
N SER A 69 -0.39 -2.04 -10.40
CA SER A 69 -1.34 -2.65 -11.34
C SER A 69 -1.98 -1.61 -12.25
N ILE A 70 -2.44 -0.49 -11.70
CA ILE A 70 -3.01 0.62 -12.48
C ILE A 70 -1.95 1.22 -13.42
N SER A 71 -0.73 1.45 -12.92
CA SER A 71 0.37 1.96 -13.74
C SER A 71 0.67 1.03 -14.93
N ALA A 72 0.68 -0.28 -14.70
CA ALA A 72 0.89 -1.26 -15.76
C ALA A 72 -0.23 -1.22 -16.81
N VAL A 73 -1.51 -1.21 -16.37
CA VAL A 73 -2.66 -1.13 -17.27
C VAL A 73 -2.63 0.15 -18.11
N LEU A 74 -2.40 1.31 -17.49
CA LEU A 74 -2.29 2.58 -18.20
C LEU A 74 -1.13 2.58 -19.19
N SER A 75 0.03 2.05 -18.79
CA SER A 75 1.20 1.96 -19.68
C SER A 75 0.91 1.10 -20.90
N LEU A 76 0.26 -0.07 -20.71
CA LEU A 76 -0.12 -0.95 -21.81
C LEU A 76 -1.13 -0.28 -22.75
N MET A 77 -2.13 0.43 -22.22
CA MET A 77 -3.07 1.21 -23.02
C MET A 77 -2.36 2.31 -23.82
N MET A 78 -1.45 3.05 -23.19
CA MET A 78 -0.69 4.12 -23.87
C MET A 78 0.23 3.56 -24.95
N ILE A 79 0.94 2.46 -24.69
CA ILE A 79 1.83 1.83 -25.67
C ILE A 79 1.04 1.29 -26.87
N THR A 80 -0.08 0.61 -26.62
CA THR A 80 -0.90 0.03 -27.69
C THR A 80 -1.53 1.12 -28.56
N THR A 81 -2.07 2.18 -27.96
CA THR A 81 -2.62 3.33 -28.69
C THR A 81 -1.56 4.10 -29.46
N ALA A 82 -0.39 4.35 -28.84
CA ALA A 82 0.73 5.01 -29.51
C ALA A 82 1.25 4.20 -30.70
N ASN A 83 1.36 2.88 -30.56
CA ASN A 83 1.73 2.01 -31.67
C ASN A 83 0.66 2.05 -32.77
N HIS A 84 -0.63 1.94 -32.44
CA HIS A 84 -1.67 1.98 -33.46
C HIS A 84 -1.69 3.29 -34.26
N LEU A 85 -1.47 4.43 -33.59
CA LEU A 85 -1.53 5.75 -34.22
C LEU A 85 -0.22 6.14 -34.92
N TYR A 86 0.93 5.94 -34.26
CA TYR A 86 2.21 6.50 -34.68
C TYR A 86 3.19 5.48 -35.25
N PHE A 87 2.86 4.18 -35.29
CA PHE A 87 3.77 3.17 -35.82
C PHE A 87 4.22 3.49 -37.24
N TRP A 88 3.29 3.90 -38.10
CA TRP A 88 3.60 4.21 -39.49
C TRP A 88 4.44 5.49 -39.62
N ASP A 89 4.18 6.51 -38.81
CA ASP A 89 4.95 7.75 -38.80
C ASP A 89 6.39 7.54 -38.33
N VAL A 90 6.58 6.78 -37.25
CA VAL A 90 7.91 6.43 -36.73
C VAL A 90 8.68 5.59 -37.74
N TRP A 91 8.02 4.59 -38.32
CA TRP A 91 8.61 3.74 -39.36
C TRP A 91 9.01 4.57 -40.60
N TYR A 92 8.11 5.43 -41.07
CA TYR A 92 8.37 6.30 -42.21
C TYR A 92 9.52 7.26 -41.92
N SER A 93 9.52 7.92 -40.76
CA SER A 93 10.59 8.83 -40.33
C SER A 93 11.94 8.11 -40.23
N TYR A 94 11.98 6.91 -39.65
CA TYR A 94 13.19 6.08 -39.59
C TYR A 94 13.75 5.78 -40.99
N HIS A 95 12.89 5.30 -41.89
CA HIS A 95 13.31 4.97 -43.26
C HIS A 95 13.71 6.21 -44.07
N PHE A 96 13.00 7.31 -43.90
CA PHE A 96 13.30 8.59 -44.56
C PHE A 96 14.64 9.16 -44.08
N CYS A 97 14.88 9.19 -42.76
CA CYS A 97 16.16 9.60 -42.19
C CYS A 97 17.31 8.72 -42.69
N LYS A 98 17.11 7.39 -42.70
CA LYS A 98 18.08 6.43 -43.23
C LYS A 98 18.39 6.67 -44.72
N ALA A 99 17.38 6.96 -45.54
CA ALA A 99 17.57 7.27 -46.96
C ALA A 99 18.36 8.58 -47.15
N LYS A 100 18.04 9.62 -46.37
CA LYS A 100 18.77 10.90 -46.37
C LYS A 100 20.24 10.73 -45.99
N ILE A 101 20.54 9.98 -44.93
CA ILE A 101 21.93 9.73 -44.50
C ILE A 101 22.71 8.96 -45.56
N LYS A 102 22.07 8.01 -46.26
CA LYS A 102 22.68 7.27 -47.38
C LYS A 102 22.82 8.10 -48.66
N GLY A 103 22.44 9.39 -48.65
CA GLY A 103 22.62 10.28 -49.79
C GLY A 103 21.60 10.06 -50.91
N TYR A 104 20.51 9.33 -50.67
CA TYR A 104 19.45 9.20 -51.66
C TYR A 104 18.83 10.59 -51.91
N ARG A 105 18.91 11.04 -53.16
CA ARG A 105 18.19 12.22 -53.66
C ARG A 105 16.86 11.76 -54.27
N ARG A 106 15.87 12.65 -54.18
CA ARG A 106 14.49 12.42 -54.63
C ARG A 106 14.42 12.22 -56.13
#